data_AF-D5SPS5-F1
#
_entry.id   AF-D5SPS5-F1
#
_cell.length_a   1.000
_cell.length_b   1.000
_cell.length_c   1.000
_cell.angle_alpha   90.00
_cell.angle_beta   90.00
_cell.angle_gamma   90.00
#
_symmetry.space_group_name_H-M   'P 1'
#
loop_
_entity.id
_entity.type
_entity.pdbx_description
1 polymer ?
#
loop_
_entity_poly.entity_id
_entity_poly.type
_entity_poly.pdbx_seq_one_letter_code
_entity_poly.pdbx_strand_id
1 'polypeptide(L)'
;MLLKRSVTALFAICLTWLAAFPSLLMAQETDAPAESQVAVEDRVIAEVQLEGVRLSEAIEHLKEVYPGFQAIVITKSNVPATDPVLPNIALKNVKLRNILRLLEISVPGLAYETIDDGEGNSDRITMFRVDYTEDAPENVLKIFSLRTILSRSDDRRAALDETLSLLQATLEAIGESNSVSMKVHEGTETVLIRGTLEQVAAIEEAIIALTPTAEELEMANAAESSQAELEKMAAQIHQLSEALPRIVSVMEKLKQTSEATSSELAAMQKRLDALEKSAAAK
;
A
#
# COMPACT_ATOMS: atom_id res chain seq x y z
N MET A 1 -26.47 36.04 41.06
CA MET A 1 -27.64 35.48 40.36
C MET A 1 -27.25 35.28 38.91
N LEU A 2 -26.75 34.09 38.59
CA LEU A 2 -27.51 32.96 38.03
C LEU A 2 -27.47 33.01 36.50
N LEU A 3 -26.39 32.47 35.91
CA LEU A 3 -26.44 31.70 34.66
C LEU A 3 -25.08 31.00 34.46
N LYS A 4 -24.87 29.96 35.28
CA LYS A 4 -23.85 28.92 35.08
C LYS A 4 -24.53 27.62 35.47
N ARG A 5 -24.90 26.80 34.48
CA ARG A 5 -25.10 25.34 34.56
C ARG A 5 -25.78 24.85 33.28
N SER A 6 -25.48 23.58 32.96
CA SER A 6 -26.18 22.73 31.99
C SER A 6 -25.60 22.70 30.58
N VAL A 7 -24.53 21.93 30.37
CA VAL A 7 -24.48 20.90 29.31
C VAL A 7 -23.49 19.79 29.75
N THR A 8 -23.87 19.02 30.76
CA THR A 8 -23.26 17.73 31.11
C THR A 8 -24.39 16.71 31.16
N ALA A 9 -24.88 16.31 29.99
CA ALA A 9 -25.89 15.26 29.83
C ALA A 9 -25.94 14.79 28.36
N LEU A 10 -24.94 14.03 27.93
CA LEU A 10 -24.97 13.32 26.65
C LEU A 10 -24.07 12.08 26.73
N PHE A 11 -24.34 11.24 27.72
CA PHE A 11 -23.63 9.97 27.96
C PHE A 11 -24.58 8.96 28.63
N ALA A 12 -25.74 8.68 28.02
CA ALA A 12 -26.69 7.71 28.58
C ALA A 12 -27.79 7.21 27.61
N ILE A 13 -27.55 7.06 26.31
CA ILE A 13 -28.55 6.41 25.42
C ILE A 13 -27.84 5.65 24.28
N CYS A 14 -27.51 4.37 24.51
CA CYS A 14 -27.48 3.31 23.47
C CYS A 14 -27.04 1.94 24.06
N LEU A 15 -27.65 1.53 25.17
CA LEU A 15 -27.60 0.14 25.63
C LEU A 15 -29.03 -0.22 26.05
N THR A 16 -29.85 -0.69 25.11
CA THR A 16 -31.15 -1.37 25.36
C THR A 16 -31.84 -1.69 24.02
N TRP A 17 -31.22 -2.55 23.19
CA TRP A 17 -31.95 -3.31 22.17
C TRP A 17 -31.44 -4.76 22.19
N LEU A 18 -31.72 -5.45 23.29
CA LEU A 18 -31.65 -6.90 23.38
C LEU A 18 -32.97 -7.36 24.02
N ALA A 19 -33.57 -8.38 23.40
CA ALA A 19 -34.84 -9.03 23.76
C ALA A 19 -36.12 -8.42 23.16
N ALA A 20 -36.48 -8.88 21.96
CA ALA A 20 -37.80 -9.45 21.65
C ALA A 20 -37.93 -9.75 20.14
N PHE A 21 -37.61 -10.96 19.72
CA PHE A 21 -38.19 -11.54 18.50
C PHE A 21 -38.59 -12.98 18.77
N PRO A 22 -39.89 -13.25 18.99
CA PRO A 22 -40.39 -14.60 19.10
C PRO A 22 -40.60 -15.18 17.70
N SER A 23 -40.00 -16.35 17.49
CA SER A 23 -40.56 -17.49 16.76
C SER A 23 -41.57 -17.19 15.64
N LEU A 24 -41.06 -16.98 14.42
CA LEU A 24 -41.82 -17.24 13.21
C LEU A 24 -41.09 -18.31 12.37
N LEU A 25 -41.30 -19.56 12.78
CA LEU A 25 -40.88 -20.75 12.05
C LEU A 25 -42.06 -21.12 11.13
N MET A 26 -42.11 -20.49 9.96
CA MET A 26 -42.98 -20.91 8.86
C MET A 26 -42.08 -21.48 7.76
N ALA A 27 -42.42 -22.71 7.37
CA ALA A 27 -41.75 -23.52 6.38
C ALA A 27 -41.39 -22.72 5.12
N GLN A 28 -40.10 -22.51 4.95
CA GLN A 28 -39.53 -22.18 3.65
C GLN A 28 -39.14 -23.52 3.04
N GLU A 29 -39.83 -23.92 1.98
CA GLU A 29 -39.38 -24.99 1.08
C GLU A 29 -37.91 -24.75 0.78
N THR A 30 -37.09 -25.71 1.17
CA THR A 30 -35.67 -25.80 0.82
C THR A 30 -35.56 -26.00 -0.68
N ASP A 31 -35.65 -24.90 -1.42
CA ASP A 31 -34.92 -24.75 -2.67
C ASP A 31 -33.45 -24.74 -2.25
N ALA A 32 -32.78 -25.88 -2.45
CA ALA A 32 -31.35 -25.99 -2.26
C ALA A 32 -30.69 -24.86 -3.06
N PRO A 33 -29.81 -24.05 -2.46
CA PRO A 33 -29.08 -23.06 -3.23
C PRO A 33 -28.33 -23.83 -4.31
N ALA A 34 -28.66 -23.57 -5.57
CA ALA A 34 -27.88 -24.02 -6.71
C ALA A 34 -26.43 -23.68 -6.38
N GLU A 35 -25.62 -24.71 -6.08
CA GLU A 35 -24.19 -24.59 -5.88
C GLU A 35 -23.67 -23.92 -7.14
N SER A 36 -23.42 -22.62 -7.03
CA SER A 36 -22.83 -21.85 -8.11
C SER A 36 -21.51 -22.55 -8.39
N GLN A 37 -21.41 -23.15 -9.56
CA GLN A 37 -20.20 -23.77 -10.08
C GLN A 37 -19.15 -22.66 -10.22
N VAL A 38 -18.52 -22.30 -9.11
CA VAL A 38 -17.40 -21.37 -9.09
C VAL A 38 -16.32 -22.05 -9.92
N ALA A 39 -15.93 -21.39 -11.02
CA ALA A 39 -14.90 -21.86 -11.92
C ALA A 39 -13.69 -22.33 -11.09
N VAL A 40 -13.20 -23.54 -11.37
CA VAL A 40 -12.12 -24.20 -10.60
C VAL A 40 -10.90 -23.29 -10.43
N GLU A 41 -10.65 -22.42 -11.41
CA GLU A 41 -9.57 -21.42 -11.43
C GLU A 41 -9.65 -20.33 -10.35
N ASP A 42 -10.85 -20.03 -9.84
CA ASP A 42 -11.10 -19.00 -8.83
C ASP A 42 -11.03 -19.54 -7.40
N ARG A 43 -10.82 -20.85 -7.23
CA ARG A 43 -10.65 -21.46 -5.91
C ARG A 43 -9.35 -20.96 -5.27
N VAL A 44 -9.46 -20.53 -4.01
CA VAL A 44 -8.35 -20.02 -3.21
C VAL A 44 -7.66 -21.19 -2.51
N ILE A 45 -6.33 -21.17 -2.55
CA ILE A 45 -5.47 -22.28 -2.15
C ILE A 45 -4.76 -21.93 -0.85
N ALA A 46 -4.83 -22.79 0.17
CA ALA A 46 -4.22 -22.51 1.47
C ALA A 46 -2.71 -22.31 1.38
N GLU A 47 -1.97 -23.26 0.80
CA GLU A 47 -0.52 -23.20 0.65
C GLU A 47 -0.03 -24.17 -0.43
N VAL A 48 0.89 -23.72 -1.30
CA VAL A 48 1.63 -24.56 -2.26
C VAL A 48 3.10 -24.20 -2.17
N GLN A 49 3.96 -25.20 -2.03
CA GLN A 49 5.41 -25.04 -2.04
C GLN A 49 5.99 -25.80 -3.24
N LEU A 50 6.63 -25.07 -4.14
CA LEU A 50 7.31 -25.60 -5.32
C LEU A 50 8.79 -25.24 -5.19
N GLU A 51 9.56 -26.08 -4.49
CA GLU A 51 10.99 -25.85 -4.23
C GLU A 51 11.87 -26.79 -5.04
N GLY A 52 12.50 -26.27 -6.10
CA GLY A 52 13.39 -27.07 -6.97
C GLY A 52 12.68 -28.24 -7.66
N VAL A 53 11.36 -28.17 -7.76
CA VAL A 53 10.51 -29.20 -8.35
C VAL A 53 10.50 -29.03 -9.86
N ARG A 54 10.47 -30.15 -10.60
CA ARG A 54 10.35 -30.09 -12.07
C ARG A 54 8.94 -29.66 -12.47
N LEU A 55 8.78 -29.02 -13.64
CA LEU A 55 7.45 -28.58 -14.10
C LEU A 55 6.46 -29.74 -14.18
N SER A 56 6.87 -30.92 -14.63
CA SER A 56 5.98 -32.10 -14.66
C SER A 56 5.50 -32.51 -13.27
N GLU A 57 6.40 -32.53 -12.28
CA GLU A 57 6.10 -32.84 -10.89
C GLU A 57 5.21 -31.77 -10.25
N ALA A 58 5.44 -30.50 -10.55
CA ALA A 58 4.60 -29.40 -10.09
C ALA A 58 3.19 -29.46 -10.67
N ILE A 59 3.05 -29.79 -11.96
CA ILE A 59 1.74 -29.97 -12.59
C ILE A 59 1.01 -31.17 -11.98
N GLU A 60 1.70 -32.27 -11.72
CA GLU A 60 1.10 -33.44 -11.08
C GLU A 60 0.65 -33.12 -9.65
N HIS A 61 1.47 -32.40 -8.88
CA HIS A 61 1.09 -31.92 -7.56
C HIS A 61 -0.16 -31.02 -7.62
N LEU A 62 -0.27 -30.14 -8.62
CA LEU A 62 -1.49 -29.34 -8.82
C LEU A 62 -2.72 -30.21 -9.12
N LYS A 63 -2.59 -31.32 -9.86
CA LYS A 63 -3.72 -32.25 -10.07
C LYS A 63 -4.15 -32.94 -8.78
N GLU A 64 -3.20 -33.32 -7.92
CA GLU A 64 -3.49 -33.93 -6.62
C GLU A 64 -4.23 -32.97 -5.68
N VAL A 65 -3.83 -31.69 -5.69
CA VAL A 65 -4.45 -30.66 -4.84
C VAL A 65 -5.80 -30.17 -5.40
N TYR A 66 -6.00 -30.19 -6.73
CA TYR A 66 -7.24 -29.76 -7.40
C TYR A 66 -7.95 -30.91 -8.12
N PRO A 67 -8.85 -31.64 -7.44
CA PRO A 67 -9.72 -32.59 -8.11
C PRO A 67 -10.60 -31.84 -9.12
N GLY A 68 -10.36 -32.06 -10.41
CA GLY A 68 -10.98 -31.36 -11.55
C GLY A 68 -10.00 -30.55 -12.41
N PHE A 69 -8.76 -30.32 -11.94
CA PHE A 69 -7.71 -29.74 -12.79
C PHE A 69 -7.14 -30.83 -13.70
N GLN A 70 -7.43 -30.73 -15.00
CA GLN A 70 -6.83 -31.59 -16.02
C GLN A 70 -5.77 -30.80 -16.78
N ALA A 71 -4.56 -31.34 -16.84
CA ALA A 71 -3.43 -30.68 -17.48
C ALA A 71 -2.70 -31.62 -18.43
N ILE A 72 -2.37 -31.10 -19.62
CA ILE A 72 -1.59 -31.78 -20.65
C ILE A 72 -0.35 -30.93 -20.94
N VAL A 73 0.83 -31.54 -20.88
CA VAL A 73 2.09 -30.89 -21.25
C VAL A 73 2.47 -31.34 -22.65
N ILE A 74 2.57 -30.39 -23.58
CA ILE A 74 3.02 -30.60 -24.94
C ILE A 74 4.44 -30.04 -25.07
N THR A 75 5.39 -30.94 -25.23
CA THR A 75 6.78 -30.62 -25.57
C THR A 75 6.99 -30.78 -27.08
N LYS A 76 7.73 -29.87 -27.69
CA LYS A 76 8.04 -29.95 -29.13
C LYS A 76 9.04 -31.09 -29.36
N SER A 77 8.71 -31.96 -30.33
CA SER A 77 9.31 -33.30 -30.55
C SER A 77 10.83 -33.37 -30.83
N ASN A 78 11.56 -32.25 -30.86
CA ASN A 78 12.98 -32.19 -31.24
C ASN A 78 13.92 -31.64 -30.16
N VAL A 79 13.41 -31.29 -28.98
CA VAL A 79 14.26 -30.81 -27.87
C VAL A 79 14.47 -31.96 -26.89
N PRO A 80 15.71 -32.27 -26.46
CA PRO A 80 15.93 -33.24 -25.40
C PRO A 80 15.09 -32.84 -24.19
N ALA A 81 14.28 -33.79 -23.69
CA ALA A 81 13.24 -33.61 -22.66
C ALA A 81 13.82 -33.17 -21.31
N THR A 82 14.37 -31.96 -21.27
CA THR A 82 14.93 -31.35 -20.08
C THR A 82 13.81 -30.56 -19.44
N ASP A 83 13.07 -31.27 -18.59
CA ASP A 83 11.97 -30.72 -17.80
C ASP A 83 12.49 -29.51 -16.98
N PRO A 84 11.92 -28.30 -17.12
CA PRO A 84 12.46 -27.12 -16.48
C PRO A 84 12.25 -27.23 -14.97
N VAL A 85 13.28 -26.85 -14.21
CA VAL A 85 13.22 -26.81 -12.75
C VAL A 85 12.66 -25.46 -12.34
N LEU A 86 11.61 -25.47 -11.53
CA LEU A 86 11.01 -24.25 -11.02
C LEU A 86 11.89 -23.62 -9.93
N PRO A 87 11.98 -22.28 -9.87
CA PRO A 87 12.60 -21.60 -8.75
C PRO A 87 11.80 -21.88 -7.46
N ASN A 88 12.40 -21.64 -6.30
CA ASN A 88 11.74 -21.86 -5.01
C ASN A 88 10.60 -20.87 -4.83
N ILE A 89 9.37 -21.35 -5.01
CA ILE A 89 8.15 -20.55 -4.91
C ILE A 89 7.28 -21.13 -3.80
N ALA A 90 6.97 -20.30 -2.80
CA ALA A 90 5.97 -20.59 -1.78
C ALA A 90 4.79 -19.63 -1.93
N LEU A 91 3.59 -20.16 -2.20
CA LEU A 91 2.37 -19.39 -2.39
C LEU A 91 1.36 -19.73 -1.31
N LYS A 92 0.73 -18.72 -0.72
CA LYS A 92 -0.32 -18.85 0.30
C LYS A 92 -1.55 -18.05 -0.08
N ASN A 93 -2.73 -18.65 0.04
CA ASN A 93 -4.03 -18.02 -0.27
C ASN A 93 -4.10 -17.43 -1.69
N VAL A 94 -3.58 -18.15 -2.68
CA VAL A 94 -3.51 -17.70 -4.08
C VAL A 94 -4.53 -18.46 -4.92
N LYS A 95 -5.13 -17.80 -5.93
CA LYS A 95 -6.01 -18.45 -6.90
C LYS A 95 -5.21 -19.30 -7.89
N LEU A 96 -5.75 -20.43 -8.35
CA LEU A 96 -5.09 -21.29 -9.33
C LEU A 96 -4.65 -20.52 -10.59
N ARG A 97 -5.50 -19.61 -11.11
CA ARG A 97 -5.14 -18.76 -12.26
C ARG A 97 -3.85 -17.96 -12.05
N ASN A 98 -3.62 -17.46 -10.84
CA ASN A 98 -2.42 -16.69 -10.52
C ASN A 98 -1.18 -17.61 -10.43
N ILE A 99 -1.36 -18.85 -9.97
CA ILE A 99 -0.28 -19.85 -9.98
C ILE A 99 0.11 -20.18 -11.42
N LEU A 100 -0.86 -20.44 -12.31
CA LEU A 100 -0.61 -20.71 -13.72
C LEU A 100 0.12 -19.54 -14.40
N ARG A 101 -0.31 -18.30 -14.11
CA ARG A 101 0.36 -17.11 -14.63
C ARG A 101 1.79 -16.96 -14.10
N LEU A 102 2.03 -17.34 -12.85
CA LEU A 102 3.38 -17.31 -12.28
C LEU A 102 4.29 -18.36 -12.92
N LEU A 103 3.77 -19.56 -13.19
CA LEU A 103 4.51 -20.61 -13.91
C LEU A 103 4.93 -20.12 -15.30
N GLU A 104 4.00 -19.50 -16.06
CA GLU A 104 4.29 -18.90 -17.38
C GLU A 104 5.43 -17.87 -17.33
N ILE A 105 5.49 -17.06 -16.26
CA ILE A 105 6.55 -16.06 -16.08
C ILE A 105 7.87 -16.71 -15.64
N SER A 106 7.81 -17.79 -14.85
CA SER A 106 8.98 -18.41 -14.24
C SER A 106 9.74 -19.34 -15.18
N VAL A 107 9.06 -19.89 -16.19
CA VAL A 107 9.64 -20.82 -17.17
C VAL A 107 9.68 -20.15 -18.54
N PRO A 108 10.86 -19.76 -19.04
CA PRO A 108 11.00 -19.17 -20.38
C PRO A 108 10.43 -20.09 -21.46
N GLY A 109 9.59 -19.54 -22.33
CA GLY A 109 8.96 -20.29 -23.42
C GLY A 109 7.76 -21.16 -22.98
N LEU A 110 7.38 -21.14 -21.71
CA LEU A 110 6.14 -21.74 -21.25
C LEU A 110 4.96 -20.83 -21.60
N ALA A 111 4.04 -21.33 -22.40
CA ALA A 111 2.71 -20.76 -22.60
C ALA A 111 1.67 -21.77 -22.09
N TYR A 112 0.54 -21.30 -21.59
CA TYR A 112 -0.59 -22.17 -21.30
C TYR A 112 -1.86 -21.65 -21.98
N GLU A 113 -2.69 -22.58 -22.42
CA GLU A 113 -3.99 -22.31 -23.02
C GLU A 113 -5.02 -23.20 -22.33
N THR A 114 -6.18 -22.64 -22.01
CA THR A 114 -7.29 -23.41 -21.43
C THR A 114 -8.30 -23.68 -22.53
N ILE A 115 -8.52 -24.95 -22.82
CA ILE A 115 -9.51 -25.39 -23.79
C ILE A 115 -10.79 -25.66 -23.03
N ASP A 116 -11.81 -24.88 -23.38
CA ASP A 116 -13.18 -25.08 -22.91
C ASP A 116 -13.92 -25.93 -23.95
N ASP A 117 -14.55 -27.02 -23.50
CA ASP A 117 -15.32 -27.92 -24.37
C ASP A 117 -16.66 -27.30 -24.79
N GLY A 118 -17.02 -26.13 -24.25
CA GLY A 118 -18.15 -25.31 -24.69
C GLY A 118 -19.52 -25.88 -24.29
N GLU A 119 -19.55 -27.00 -23.56
CA GLU A 119 -20.78 -27.72 -23.25
C GLU A 119 -21.13 -27.68 -21.77
N GLY A 120 -20.93 -26.52 -21.10
CA GLY A 120 -21.40 -26.28 -19.73
C GLY A 120 -20.90 -27.28 -18.67
N ASN A 121 -19.97 -28.16 -19.05
CA ASN A 121 -19.42 -29.19 -18.21
C ASN A 121 -18.08 -28.69 -17.68
N SER A 122 -17.82 -28.95 -16.41
CA SER A 122 -16.71 -28.39 -15.66
C SER A 122 -15.32 -28.93 -16.06
N ASP A 123 -15.22 -29.72 -17.12
CA ASP A 123 -14.03 -30.47 -17.49
C ASP A 123 -13.17 -29.65 -18.46
N ARG A 124 -12.53 -28.61 -17.90
CA ARG A 124 -11.55 -27.79 -18.63
C ARG A 124 -10.20 -28.47 -18.66
N ILE A 125 -9.57 -28.47 -19.84
CA ILE A 125 -8.22 -29.00 -20.03
C ILE A 125 -7.25 -27.82 -20.21
N THR A 126 -6.26 -27.73 -19.32
CA THR A 126 -5.16 -26.77 -19.43
C THR A 126 -4.01 -27.40 -20.21
N MET A 127 -3.70 -26.84 -21.37
CA MET A 127 -2.60 -27.26 -22.23
C MET A 127 -1.38 -26.36 -21.95
N PHE A 128 -0.28 -26.95 -21.49
CA PHE A 128 1.00 -26.27 -21.36
C PHE A 128 1.86 -26.56 -22.58
N ARG A 129 2.35 -25.52 -23.24
CA ARG A 129 3.27 -25.61 -24.36
C ARG A 129 4.61 -25.04 -23.93
N VAL A 130 5.66 -25.84 -24.02
CA VAL A 130 7.03 -25.39 -23.73
C VAL A 130 7.80 -25.28 -25.03
N ASP A 131 7.95 -24.05 -25.50
CA ASP A 131 8.79 -23.73 -26.66
C ASP A 131 10.20 -23.41 -26.16
N TYR A 132 11.01 -24.45 -25.96
CA TYR A 132 12.46 -24.26 -25.86
C TYR A 132 12.97 -23.93 -27.26
N THR A 133 13.24 -22.66 -27.52
CA THR A 133 14.11 -22.32 -28.64
C THR A 133 15.52 -22.68 -28.22
N GLU A 134 16.13 -23.69 -28.86
CA GLU A 134 17.58 -23.97 -28.74
C GLU A 134 18.42 -22.72 -29.08
N ASP A 135 17.83 -21.78 -29.81
CA ASP A 135 18.24 -20.39 -29.86
C ASP A 135 17.62 -19.65 -28.67
N ALA A 136 18.21 -19.72 -27.47
CA ALA A 136 17.94 -18.69 -26.47
C ALA A 136 18.24 -17.36 -27.18
N PRO A 137 17.30 -16.41 -27.23
CA PRO A 137 17.54 -15.19 -27.98
C PRO A 137 18.79 -14.56 -27.38
N GLU A 138 19.86 -14.40 -28.19
CA GLU A 138 21.10 -13.71 -27.79
C GLU A 138 20.81 -12.34 -27.15
N ASN A 139 19.61 -11.81 -27.42
CA ASN A 139 19.09 -10.58 -26.89
C ASN A 139 17.73 -10.76 -26.21
N VAL A 140 17.71 -10.71 -24.88
CA VAL A 140 16.52 -10.62 -24.04
C VAL A 140 16.10 -9.16 -23.94
N LEU A 141 14.80 -8.88 -24.09
CA LEU A 141 14.21 -7.56 -23.82
C LEU A 141 13.49 -7.60 -22.46
N LYS A 142 13.91 -6.76 -21.51
CA LYS A 142 13.19 -6.50 -20.26
C LYS A 142 12.79 -5.04 -20.14
N ILE A 143 11.69 -4.80 -19.43
CA ILE A 143 11.15 -3.47 -19.15
C ILE A 143 11.13 -3.29 -17.64
N PHE A 144 11.76 -2.23 -17.16
CA PHE A 144 11.80 -1.88 -15.75
C PHE A 144 11.10 -0.53 -15.53
N SER A 145 10.40 -0.41 -14.41
CA SER A 145 9.84 0.86 -13.94
C SER A 145 10.76 1.48 -12.92
N LEU A 146 11.15 2.75 -13.14
CA LEU A 146 11.99 3.52 -12.23
C LEU A 146 11.19 4.39 -11.27
N ARG A 147 9.86 4.37 -11.33
CA ARG A 147 9.00 5.27 -10.57
C ARG A 147 9.29 5.25 -9.06
N THR A 148 9.51 4.07 -8.50
CA THR A 148 9.81 3.91 -7.06
C THR A 148 11.13 4.58 -6.67
N ILE A 149 12.14 4.52 -7.54
CA ILE A 149 13.46 5.12 -7.31
C ILE A 149 13.36 6.64 -7.43
N LEU A 150 12.69 7.14 -8.48
CA LEU A 150 12.60 8.56 -8.80
C LEU A 150 11.67 9.35 -7.87
N SER A 151 10.73 8.67 -7.20
CA SER A 151 9.77 9.34 -6.30
C SER A 151 10.43 10.02 -5.09
N ARG A 152 11.70 9.72 -4.80
CA ARG A 152 12.45 10.27 -3.65
C ARG A 152 13.12 11.62 -3.92
N SER A 153 13.28 11.99 -5.18
CA SER A 153 14.01 13.22 -5.54
C SER A 153 13.04 14.34 -5.89
N ASP A 154 13.26 15.51 -5.28
CA ASP A 154 12.58 16.74 -5.66
C ASP A 154 12.92 17.14 -7.11
N ASP A 155 14.14 16.81 -7.56
CA ASP A 155 14.57 16.95 -8.95
C ASP A 155 14.59 15.58 -9.64
N ARG A 156 13.44 15.23 -10.22
CA ARG A 156 13.25 13.95 -10.91
C ARG A 156 14.17 13.76 -12.10
N ARG A 157 14.50 14.85 -12.82
CA ARG A 157 15.34 14.77 -14.02
C ARG A 157 16.77 14.46 -13.64
N ALA A 158 17.30 15.13 -12.61
CA ALA A 158 18.63 14.84 -12.08
C ALA A 158 18.73 13.39 -11.58
N ALA A 159 17.72 12.90 -10.85
CA ALA A 159 17.70 11.51 -10.36
C ALA A 159 17.62 10.48 -11.49
N LEU A 160 16.89 10.78 -12.56
CA LEU A 160 16.84 9.94 -13.76
C LEU A 160 18.23 9.88 -14.42
N ASP A 161 18.86 11.04 -14.64
CA ASP A 161 20.18 11.11 -15.25
C ASP A 161 21.24 10.36 -14.42
N GLU A 162 21.19 10.46 -13.09
CA GLU A 162 22.07 9.73 -12.18
C GLU A 162 21.83 8.21 -12.25
N THR A 163 20.56 7.78 -12.21
CA THR A 163 20.18 6.37 -12.32
C THR A 163 20.67 5.80 -13.64
N LEU A 164 20.46 6.51 -14.76
CA LEU A 164 20.91 6.07 -16.07
C LEU A 164 22.44 6.01 -16.17
N SER A 165 23.14 6.97 -15.59
CA SER A 165 24.60 6.97 -15.53
C SER A 165 25.12 5.76 -14.78
N LEU A 166 24.49 5.40 -13.67
CA LEU A 166 24.83 4.20 -12.91
C LEU A 166 24.56 2.92 -13.71
N LEU A 167 23.41 2.80 -14.36
CA LEU A 167 23.09 1.64 -15.19
C LEU A 167 24.06 1.48 -16.37
N GLN A 168 24.48 2.59 -16.98
CA GLN A 168 25.52 2.59 -18.03
C GLN A 168 26.87 2.11 -17.47
N ALA A 169 27.27 2.60 -16.29
CA ALA A 169 28.50 2.16 -15.64
C ALA A 169 28.46 0.66 -15.29
N THR A 170 27.31 0.15 -14.83
CA THR A 170 27.11 -1.29 -14.59
C THR A 170 27.29 -2.10 -15.87
N LEU A 171 26.77 -1.63 -17.00
CA LEU A 171 26.95 -2.28 -18.30
C LEU A 171 28.40 -2.26 -18.78
N GLU A 172 29.09 -1.14 -18.61
CA GLU A 172 30.50 -1.01 -18.98
C GLU A 172 31.38 -1.97 -18.18
N ALA A 173 31.06 -2.20 -16.89
CA ALA A 173 31.80 -3.11 -16.03
C ALA A 173 31.74 -4.58 -16.46
N ILE A 174 30.67 -5.00 -17.16
CA ILE A 174 30.45 -6.40 -17.60
C ILE A 174 31.19 -6.70 -18.92
N GLY A 175 31.71 -5.68 -19.60
CA GLY A 175 32.74 -5.86 -20.63
C GLY A 175 32.29 -5.84 -22.09
N GLU A 176 31.02 -5.59 -22.41
CA GLU A 176 30.56 -5.46 -23.81
C GLU A 176 29.36 -4.50 -23.95
N SER A 177 29.60 -3.19 -24.01
CA SER A 177 28.53 -2.19 -24.22
C SER A 177 27.96 -2.19 -25.65
N ASN A 178 28.65 -2.81 -26.62
CA ASN A 178 28.31 -2.72 -28.04
C ASN A 178 27.05 -3.53 -28.45
N SER A 179 26.62 -4.50 -27.63
CA SER A 179 25.43 -5.32 -27.89
C SER A 179 24.18 -4.86 -27.13
N VAL A 180 24.31 -3.95 -26.18
CA VAL A 180 23.19 -3.50 -25.34
C VAL A 180 22.52 -2.27 -25.93
N SER A 181 21.22 -2.36 -26.18
CA SER A 181 20.40 -1.18 -26.43
C SER A 181 19.54 -0.88 -25.21
N MET A 182 19.77 0.30 -24.62
CA MET A 182 18.96 0.84 -23.54
C MET A 182 18.15 2.03 -24.07
N LYS A 183 16.83 1.98 -23.91
CA LYS A 183 15.92 3.08 -24.27
C LYS A 183 15.12 3.50 -23.05
N VAL A 184 15.05 4.80 -22.83
CA VAL A 184 14.34 5.38 -21.69
C VAL A 184 13.12 6.09 -22.21
N HIS A 185 11.98 5.88 -21.55
CA HIS A 185 10.77 6.63 -21.80
C HIS A 185 10.48 7.51 -20.59
N GLU A 186 10.91 8.77 -20.66
CA GLU A 186 10.81 9.75 -19.56
C GLU A 186 9.38 9.92 -19.07
N GLY A 187 8.39 9.96 -19.98
CA GLY A 187 6.99 10.19 -19.62
C GLY A 187 6.34 9.08 -18.78
N THR A 188 6.88 7.85 -18.83
CA THR A 188 6.40 6.72 -18.02
C THR A 188 7.43 6.26 -17.00
N GLU A 189 8.61 6.89 -16.98
CA GLU A 189 9.74 6.50 -16.12
C GLU A 189 10.07 5.01 -16.29
N THR A 190 10.11 4.55 -17.53
CA THR A 190 10.43 3.15 -17.85
C THR A 190 11.72 3.05 -18.65
N VAL A 191 12.50 2.01 -18.35
CA VAL A 191 13.72 1.68 -19.08
C VAL A 191 13.52 0.33 -19.76
N LEU A 192 13.72 0.33 -21.07
CA LEU A 192 13.71 -0.84 -21.91
C LEU A 192 15.15 -1.23 -22.18
N ILE A 193 15.50 -2.47 -21.83
CA ILE A 193 16.85 -3.00 -21.95
C ILE A 193 16.79 -4.21 -22.83
N ARG A 194 17.58 -4.19 -23.90
CA ARG A 194 17.79 -5.34 -24.77
C ARG A 194 19.28 -5.68 -24.80
N GLY A 195 19.63 -6.87 -24.35
CA GLY A 195 21.00 -7.37 -24.31
C GLY A 195 21.05 -8.85 -23.92
N THR A 196 22.24 -9.37 -23.62
CA THR A 196 22.40 -10.75 -23.15
C THR A 196 21.74 -10.96 -21.80
N LEU A 197 21.48 -12.22 -21.44
CA LEU A 197 20.87 -12.55 -20.15
C LEU A 197 21.70 -12.04 -18.97
N GLU A 198 23.03 -12.13 -19.07
CA GLU A 198 23.97 -11.67 -18.05
C GLU A 198 23.92 -10.14 -17.86
N GLN A 199 23.88 -9.39 -18.97
CA GLN A 199 23.76 -7.92 -18.94
C GLN A 199 22.42 -7.48 -18.32
N VAL A 200 21.33 -8.13 -18.73
CA VAL A 200 19.98 -7.82 -18.20
C VAL A 200 19.89 -8.16 -16.71
N ALA A 201 20.47 -9.28 -16.27
CA ALA A 201 20.48 -9.69 -14.87
C ALA A 201 21.27 -8.71 -13.99
N ALA A 202 22.42 -8.23 -14.46
CA ALA A 202 23.21 -7.27 -13.69
C ALA A 202 22.53 -5.90 -13.58
N ILE A 203 21.82 -5.44 -14.62
CA ILE A 203 21.02 -4.22 -14.50
C ILE A 203 19.84 -4.44 -13.55
N GLU A 204 19.17 -5.59 -13.63
CA GLU A 204 18.09 -5.92 -12.70
C GLU A 204 18.58 -5.87 -11.24
N GLU A 205 19.76 -6.42 -10.96
CA GLU A 205 20.38 -6.35 -9.64
C GLU A 205 20.70 -4.90 -9.23
N ALA A 206 21.24 -4.07 -10.13
CA ALA A 206 21.48 -2.65 -9.86
C ALA A 206 20.17 -1.89 -9.58
N ILE A 207 19.10 -2.15 -10.32
CA ILE A 207 17.78 -1.54 -10.10
C ILE A 207 17.19 -1.99 -8.76
N ILE A 208 17.32 -3.27 -8.40
CA ILE A 208 16.88 -3.80 -7.11
C ILE A 208 17.65 -3.12 -5.98
N ALA A 209 18.97 -2.97 -6.10
CA ALA A 209 19.81 -2.30 -5.11
C ALA A 209 19.47 -0.81 -4.91
N LEU A 210 18.98 -0.14 -5.96
CA LEU A 210 18.50 1.25 -5.89
C LEU A 210 17.07 1.37 -5.38
N THR A 211 16.29 0.29 -5.43
CA THR A 211 14.91 0.31 -4.99
C THR A 211 14.91 0.34 -3.46
N PRO A 212 14.32 1.38 -2.83
CA PRO A 212 14.28 1.45 -1.37
C PRO A 212 13.56 0.23 -0.83
N THR A 213 14.12 -0.31 0.25
CA THR A 213 13.47 -1.38 0.99
C THR A 213 12.18 -0.87 1.64
N ALA A 214 11.25 -1.76 1.95
CA ALA A 214 9.99 -1.39 2.62
C ALA A 214 10.25 -0.66 3.95
N GLU A 215 11.27 -1.09 4.70
CA GLU A 215 11.68 -0.47 5.97
C GLU A 215 12.19 0.96 5.76
N GLU A 216 13.03 1.21 4.75
CA GLU A 216 13.49 2.55 4.42
C GLU A 216 12.35 3.48 3.99
N LEU A 217 11.37 2.94 3.25
CA LEU A 217 10.19 3.69 2.85
C LEU A 217 9.32 4.08 4.05
N GLU A 218 9.13 3.16 4.99
CA GLU A 218 8.42 3.43 6.25
C GLU A 218 9.14 4.49 7.09
N MET A 219 10.47 4.40 7.21
CA MET A 219 11.27 5.41 7.91
C MET A 219 11.18 6.79 7.25
N ALA A 220 11.22 6.85 5.91
CA ALA A 220 11.08 8.10 5.17
C ALA A 220 9.71 8.75 5.40
N ASN A 221 8.64 7.96 5.32
CA ASN A 221 7.28 8.43 5.59
C ASN A 221 7.10 8.89 7.04
N ALA A 222 7.70 8.17 8.00
CA ALA A 222 7.68 8.53 9.41
C ALA A 222 8.46 9.83 9.69
N ALA A 223 9.57 10.05 8.98
CA ALA A 223 10.33 11.30 9.05
C ALA A 223 9.52 12.47 8.49
N GLU A 224 8.87 12.30 7.34
CA GLU A 224 8.00 13.32 6.75
C GLU A 224 6.83 13.68 7.66
N SER A 225 6.15 12.68 8.25
CA SER A 225 5.07 12.93 9.21
C SER A 225 5.57 13.66 10.45
N SER A 226 6.75 13.30 10.96
CA SER A 226 7.36 13.96 12.10
C SER A 226 7.71 15.42 11.78
N GLN A 227 8.21 15.70 10.58
CA GLN A 227 8.50 17.06 10.13
C GLN A 227 7.22 17.90 10.01
N ALA A 228 6.16 17.36 9.42
CA ALA A 228 4.87 18.03 9.32
C ALA A 228 4.27 18.34 10.72
N GLU A 229 4.44 17.45 11.69
CA GLU A 229 4.05 17.71 13.08
C GLU A 229 4.86 18.83 13.73
N LEU A 230 6.18 18.86 13.51
CA LEU A 230 7.04 19.94 14.00
C LEU A 230 6.67 21.30 13.40
N GLU A 231 6.38 21.36 12.10
CA GLU A 231 5.91 22.59 11.45
C GLU A 231 4.57 23.05 12.02
N LYS A 232 3.63 22.12 12.29
CA LYS A 232 2.36 22.43 12.94
C LYS A 232 2.57 22.94 14.37
N MET A 233 3.47 22.33 15.14
CA MET A 233 3.81 22.81 16.48
C MET A 233 4.45 24.20 16.44
N ALA A 234 5.36 24.45 15.48
CA ALA A 234 5.96 25.75 15.28
C ALA A 234 4.91 26.84 14.96
N ALA A 235 3.94 26.52 14.09
CA ALA A 235 2.82 27.41 13.79
C ALA A 235 1.94 27.69 15.02
N GLN A 236 1.68 26.68 15.86
CA GLN A 236 0.94 26.87 17.12
C GLN A 236 1.69 27.75 18.12
N ILE A 237 3.01 27.55 18.26
CA ILE A 237 3.88 28.41 19.08
C ILE A 237 3.82 29.85 18.58
N HIS A 238 3.86 30.04 17.25
CA HIS A 238 3.75 31.36 16.66
C HIS A 238 2.40 32.02 17.00
N GLN A 239 1.28 31.32 16.82
CA GLN A 239 -0.05 31.82 17.18
C GLN A 239 -0.19 32.17 18.66
N LEU A 240 0.35 31.33 19.55
CA LEU A 240 0.37 31.61 20.98
C LEU A 240 1.21 32.86 21.29
N SER A 241 2.36 33.02 20.63
CA SER A 241 3.21 34.19 20.82
C SER A 241 2.53 35.50 20.36
N GLU A 242 1.71 35.47 19.30
CA GLU A 242 0.88 36.61 18.88
C GLU A 242 -0.30 36.90 19.83
N ALA A 243 -0.87 35.88 20.45
CA ALA A 243 -2.00 36.02 21.37
C ALA A 243 -1.58 36.59 22.74
N LEU A 244 -0.38 36.28 23.21
CA LEU A 244 0.13 36.68 24.52
C LEU A 244 0.07 38.21 24.76
N PRO A 245 0.54 39.09 23.85
CA PRO A 245 0.42 40.55 24.02
C PRO A 245 -1.03 41.03 24.18
N ARG A 246 -1.99 40.39 23.49
CA ARG A 246 -3.42 40.75 23.58
C ARG A 246 -3.96 40.40 24.97
N ILE A 247 -3.62 39.22 25.49
CA ILE A 247 -4.01 38.79 26.84
C ILE A 247 -3.41 39.73 27.88
N VAL A 248 -2.14 40.09 27.77
CA VAL A 248 -1.47 41.05 28.67
C VAL A 248 -2.17 42.41 28.62
N SER A 249 -2.54 42.91 27.44
CA SER A 249 -3.29 44.17 27.29
C SER A 249 -4.66 44.13 27.97
N VAL A 250 -5.40 43.02 27.84
CA VAL A 250 -6.70 42.84 28.49
C VAL A 250 -6.55 42.80 30.02
N MET A 251 -5.55 42.08 30.53
CA MET A 251 -5.28 42.03 31.98
C MET A 251 -4.93 43.42 32.53
N GLU A 252 -4.13 44.21 31.80
CA GLU A 252 -3.78 45.56 32.23
C GLU A 252 -5.01 46.49 32.26
N LYS A 253 -5.88 46.40 31.25
CA LYS A 253 -7.18 47.12 31.27
C LYS A 253 -8.06 46.69 32.43
N LEU A 254 -8.16 45.39 32.70
CA LEU A 254 -8.95 44.86 33.81
C LEU A 254 -8.42 45.37 35.15
N LYS A 255 -7.09 45.38 35.33
CA LYS A 255 -6.42 45.95 36.51
C LYS A 255 -6.76 47.43 36.69
N GLN A 256 -6.64 48.24 35.63
CA GLN A 256 -7.01 49.65 35.67
C GLN A 256 -8.48 49.88 36.05
N THR A 257 -9.41 49.07 35.50
CA THR A 257 -10.83 49.15 35.87
C THR A 257 -11.09 48.73 37.32
N SER A 258 -10.34 47.75 37.83
CA SER A 258 -10.43 47.33 39.23
C SER A 258 -9.91 48.41 40.18
N GLU A 259 -8.83 49.10 39.82
CA GLU A 259 -8.28 50.20 40.61
C GLU A 259 -9.23 51.41 40.60
N ALA A 260 -9.82 51.73 39.45
CA ALA A 260 -10.82 52.79 39.32
C ALA A 260 -12.07 52.52 40.17
N THR A 261 -12.65 51.31 40.08
CA THR A 261 -13.81 50.93 40.87
C THR A 261 -13.53 50.87 42.38
N SER A 262 -12.33 50.42 42.77
CA SER A 262 -11.88 50.47 44.17
C SER A 262 -11.80 51.92 44.70
N SER A 263 -11.28 52.84 43.89
CA SER A 263 -11.22 54.27 44.22
C SER A 263 -12.62 54.90 44.36
N GLU A 264 -13.54 54.56 43.46
CA GLU A 264 -14.95 55.01 43.54
C GLU A 264 -15.64 54.51 44.80
N LEU A 265 -15.45 53.24 45.17
CA LEU A 265 -16.00 52.67 46.41
C LEU A 265 -15.43 53.38 47.65
N ALA A 266 -14.13 53.66 47.68
CA ALA A 266 -13.51 54.42 48.77
C ALA A 266 -14.08 55.85 48.87
N ALA A 267 -14.34 56.50 47.73
CA ALA A 267 -14.98 57.82 47.70
C ALA A 267 -16.44 57.77 48.18
N MET A 268 -17.20 56.74 47.80
CA MET A 268 -18.57 56.52 48.28
C MET A 268 -18.60 56.27 49.79
N GLN A 269 -17.69 55.44 50.32
CA GLN A 269 -17.57 55.20 51.76
C GLN A 269 -17.33 56.49 52.53
N LYS A 270 -16.38 57.32 52.07
CA LYS A 270 -16.10 58.62 52.68
C LYS A 270 -17.31 59.57 52.68
N ARG A 271 -18.14 59.52 51.63
CA ARG A 271 -19.40 60.29 51.55
C ARG A 271 -20.44 59.78 52.54
N LEU A 272 -20.58 58.46 52.70
CA LEU A 272 -21.47 57.85 53.69
C LEU A 272 -21.06 58.25 55.12
N ASP A 273 -19.78 58.11 55.47
CA ASP A 273 -19.28 58.48 56.80
C ASP A 273 -19.52 59.98 57.10
N ALA A 274 -19.43 60.84 56.09
CA ALA A 274 -19.72 62.28 56.24
C ALA A 274 -21.22 62.55 56.47
N LEU A 275 -22.09 61.83 55.77
CA LEU A 275 -23.54 61.92 55.96
C LEU A 275 -23.94 61.42 57.35
N GLU A 276 -23.41 60.29 57.81
CA GLU A 276 -23.65 59.76 59.16
C GLU A 276 -23.24 60.77 60.25
N LYS A 277 -22.06 61.39 60.11
CA LYS A 277 -21.62 62.47 61.02
C LYS A 277 -22.54 63.68 61.00
N SER A 278 -23.03 64.07 59.82
CA SER A 278 -23.95 65.22 59.69
C SER A 278 -25.34 64.92 60.25
N ALA A 279 -25.80 63.66 60.20
CA ALA A 279 -27.05 63.23 60.78
C ALA A 279 -26.99 63.14 62.31
N ALA A 280 -25.88 62.68 62.87
CA ALA A 280 -25.67 62.63 64.32
C ALA A 280 -25.54 64.02 64.99
N ALA A 281 -25.27 65.07 64.23
CA ALA A 281 -25.14 66.44 64.72
C ALA A 281 -26.47 67.23 64.74
N LYS A 282 -27.55 66.66 64.20
CA LYS A 282 -28.91 67.24 64.23
C LYS A 282 -29.72 66.64 65.36
#